data_AF-A0A9D2DZG6-F1
#
_entry.id   AF-A0A9D2DZG6-F1
#
_cell.length_a   1.000
_cell.length_b   1.000
_cell.length_c   1.000
_cell.angle_alpha   90.00
_cell.angle_beta   90.00
_cell.angle_gamma   90.00
#
_symmetry.space_group_name_H-M   'P 1'
#
loop_
_entity.id
_entity.type
_entity.pdbx_description
1 polymer ?
#
loop_
_entity_poly.entity_id
_entity_poly.type
_entity_poly.pdbx_seq_one_letter_code
_entity_poly.pdbx_strand_id
1 'polypeptide(L)'
;MATAYTKFYTMIKNMPIWVKQVLYYSLQKDIEENIQQNIQLINKEDLLQFYIPERTFRGDKELKDQYYKLQENQYIFLECCDGETDMATIAMNNNWSLTDVAKFLVELINIEFLERPGSDLMYNLASFLCGNLRLGEYCKRIDKIGIDAIAEALNHQNKLKKMGQEKGIADILVDMNFLSAKERDEILMVKEDSARVFRVAGEADAKMLAALKAQNAALKEQLKKYKR
;
A
#
# COMPACT_ATOMS: atom_id res chain seq x y z
N MET A 1 10.20 -19.29 8.79
CA MET A 1 9.43 -19.88 7.67
C MET A 1 9.49 -18.90 6.50
N ALA A 2 9.76 -19.35 5.27
CA ALA A 2 9.71 -18.45 4.11
C ALA A 2 8.25 -18.03 3.87
N THR A 3 7.99 -16.73 3.91
CA THR A 3 6.64 -16.17 3.78
C THR A 3 6.13 -16.30 2.35
N ALA A 4 4.81 -16.13 2.16
CA ALA A 4 4.18 -16.24 0.83
C ALA A 4 4.85 -15.29 -0.19
N TYR A 5 5.25 -14.09 0.26
CA TYR A 5 6.00 -13.13 -0.53
C TYR A 5 7.36 -13.66 -0.96
N THR A 6 8.19 -14.19 -0.05
CA THR A 6 9.51 -14.71 -0.41
C THR A 6 9.42 -15.79 -1.47
N LYS A 7 8.40 -16.66 -1.39
CA LYS A 7 8.13 -17.71 -2.39
C LYS A 7 7.74 -17.12 -3.75
N PHE A 8 6.83 -16.14 -3.77
CA PHE A 8 6.39 -15.47 -5.00
C PHE A 8 7.52 -14.67 -5.66
N TYR A 9 8.24 -13.86 -4.87
CA TYR A 9 9.38 -13.10 -5.36
C TYR A 9 10.48 -14.02 -5.90
N THR A 10 10.79 -15.13 -5.20
CA THR A 10 11.77 -16.11 -5.68
C THR A 10 11.32 -16.77 -6.99
N MET A 11 10.02 -17.05 -7.14
CA MET A 11 9.45 -17.57 -8.39
C MET A 11 9.69 -16.59 -9.55
N ILE A 12 9.35 -15.31 -9.38
CA ILE A 12 9.58 -14.26 -10.39
C ILE A 12 11.08 -14.12 -10.67
N LYS A 13 11.91 -14.06 -9.62
CA LYS A 13 13.37 -13.91 -9.72
C LYS A 13 14.02 -15.04 -10.52
N ASN A 14 13.49 -16.26 -10.44
CA ASN A 14 14.01 -17.42 -11.17
C ASN A 14 13.47 -17.56 -12.60
N MET A 15 12.54 -16.70 -13.04
CA MET A 15 12.05 -16.71 -14.42
C MET A 15 13.13 -16.26 -15.42
N PRO A 16 13.09 -16.76 -16.67
CA PRO A 16 13.90 -16.22 -17.75
C PRO A 16 13.70 -14.71 -17.94
N ILE A 17 14.74 -14.00 -18.36
CA ILE A 17 14.72 -12.54 -18.51
C ILE A 17 13.59 -12.07 -19.45
N TRP A 18 13.38 -12.76 -20.57
CA TRP A 18 12.31 -12.39 -21.52
C TRP A 18 10.91 -12.48 -20.90
N VAL A 19 10.67 -13.43 -19.98
CA VAL A 19 9.40 -13.54 -19.25
C VAL A 19 9.24 -12.37 -18.29
N LYS A 20 10.31 -12.00 -17.58
CA LYS A 20 10.30 -10.82 -16.69
C LYS A 20 10.04 -9.53 -17.45
N GLN A 21 10.58 -9.39 -18.67
CA GLN A 21 10.33 -8.23 -19.53
C GLN A 21 8.86 -8.14 -19.93
N VAL A 22 8.25 -9.25 -20.36
CA VAL A 22 6.82 -9.31 -20.68
C VAL A 22 5.97 -8.99 -19.45
N LEU A 23 6.30 -9.58 -18.29
CA LEU A 23 5.60 -9.32 -17.04
C LEU A 23 5.70 -7.84 -16.63
N TYR A 24 6.90 -7.27 -16.68
CA TYR A 24 7.15 -5.87 -16.38
C TYR A 24 6.33 -4.96 -17.29
N TYR A 25 6.36 -5.18 -18.60
CA TYR A 25 5.61 -4.37 -19.56
C TYR A 25 4.10 -4.45 -19.32
N SER A 26 3.57 -5.66 -19.08
CA SER A 26 2.14 -5.83 -18.78
C SER A 26 1.73 -5.17 -17.46
N LEU A 27 2.55 -5.30 -16.41
CA LEU A 27 2.30 -4.66 -15.11
C LEU A 27 2.39 -3.14 -15.21
N GLN A 28 3.38 -2.63 -15.94
CA GLN A 28 3.51 -1.20 -16.19
C GLN A 28 2.27 -0.65 -16.89
N LYS A 29 1.80 -1.32 -17.95
CA LYS A 29 0.59 -0.91 -18.67
C LYS A 29 -0.65 -0.95 -17.78
N ASP A 30 -0.81 -1.99 -16.98
CA ASP A 30 -1.91 -2.10 -16.02
C ASP A 30 -1.87 -0.97 -14.97
N ILE A 31 -0.69 -0.66 -14.43
CA ILE A 31 -0.51 0.47 -13.52
C ILE A 31 -0.83 1.80 -14.23
N GLU A 32 -0.36 2.03 -15.44
CA GLU A 32 -0.62 3.26 -16.22
C GLU A 32 -2.10 3.43 -16.60
N GLU A 33 -2.82 2.33 -16.83
CA GLU A 33 -4.26 2.33 -17.09
C GLU A 33 -5.07 2.69 -15.84
N ASN A 34 -4.64 2.23 -14.67
CA ASN A 34 -5.35 2.39 -13.40
C ASN A 34 -4.91 3.65 -12.62
N ILE A 35 -3.67 4.10 -12.80
CA ILE A 35 -3.07 5.22 -12.08
C ILE A 35 -2.30 6.08 -13.08
N GLN A 36 -2.90 7.20 -13.51
CA GLN A 36 -2.18 8.17 -14.33
C GLN A 36 -1.21 9.00 -13.48
N GLN A 37 -0.20 9.60 -14.13
CA GLN A 37 1.01 10.25 -13.59
C GLN A 37 0.80 11.28 -12.45
N ASN A 38 -0.43 11.59 -12.07
CA ASN A 38 -0.80 12.54 -11.01
C ASN A 38 -0.72 11.96 -9.59
N ILE A 39 -0.66 10.64 -9.42
CA ILE A 39 -0.23 10.02 -8.17
C ILE A 39 1.25 9.73 -8.34
N GLN A 40 2.10 10.53 -7.70
CA GLN A 40 3.57 10.44 -7.74
C GLN A 40 4.03 9.03 -7.31
N LEU A 41 4.09 8.09 -8.25
CA LEU A 41 4.42 6.68 -8.01
C LEU A 41 5.90 6.34 -8.25
N ILE A 42 6.77 7.32 -8.50
CA ILE A 42 8.05 7.03 -9.16
C ILE A 42 9.28 7.30 -8.30
N ASN A 43 9.17 8.09 -7.23
CA ASN A 43 10.28 8.24 -6.28
C ASN A 43 10.17 7.18 -5.20
N LYS A 44 11.11 6.23 -5.17
CA LYS A 44 11.22 5.22 -4.11
C LYS A 44 11.17 5.85 -2.70
N GLU A 45 11.75 7.04 -2.57
CA GLU A 45 11.81 7.84 -1.34
C GLU A 45 10.45 8.38 -0.87
N ASP A 46 9.41 8.28 -1.69
CA ASP A 46 8.04 8.70 -1.37
C ASP A 46 7.04 7.52 -1.34
N LEU A 47 7.49 6.30 -1.68
CA LEU A 47 6.67 5.09 -1.66
C LEU A 47 6.60 4.48 -0.27
N LEU A 48 5.43 4.61 0.38
CA LEU A 48 5.16 4.04 1.71
C LEU A 48 5.48 2.54 1.79
N GLN A 49 5.28 1.79 0.70
CA GLN A 49 5.55 0.35 0.63
C GLN A 49 7.03 0.02 0.90
N PHE A 50 7.96 0.91 0.54
CA PHE A 50 9.39 0.74 0.72
C PHE A 50 9.93 1.44 1.98
N TYR A 51 9.08 2.12 2.74
CA TYR A 51 9.50 2.73 4.00
C TYR A 51 9.97 1.65 4.97
N ILE A 52 11.09 1.90 5.64
CA ILE A 52 11.64 1.03 6.68
C ILE A 52 11.43 1.75 8.02
N PRO A 53 10.46 1.32 8.84
CA PRO A 53 10.21 1.93 10.13
C PRO A 53 11.34 1.61 11.12
N GLU A 54 11.79 2.63 11.84
CA GLU A 54 12.81 2.50 12.89
C GLU A 54 12.19 2.73 14.27
N ARG A 55 12.55 1.87 15.22
CA ARG A 55 12.16 2.04 16.63
C ARG A 55 12.96 3.15 17.28
N THR A 56 12.28 3.93 18.11
CA THR A 56 12.94 4.83 19.05
C THR A 56 13.46 4.04 20.26
N PHE A 57 14.33 4.65 21.07
CA PHE A 57 14.73 4.09 22.38
C PHE A 57 13.53 3.75 23.27
N ARG A 58 12.44 4.54 23.17
CA ARG A 58 11.21 4.33 23.93
C ARG A 58 10.46 3.10 23.43
N GLY A 59 10.41 2.89 22.10
CA GLY A 59 9.85 1.69 21.49
C GLY A 59 10.60 0.43 21.91
N ASP A 60 11.94 0.46 21.91
CA ASP A 60 12.77 -0.68 22.36
C ASP A 60 12.56 -1.01 23.84
N LYS A 61 12.37 0.01 24.68
CA LYS A 61 12.06 -0.18 26.09
C LYS A 61 10.67 -0.79 26.27
N GLU A 62 9.69 -0.32 25.52
CA GLU A 62 8.32 -0.84 25.62
C GLU A 62 8.22 -2.30 25.20
N LEU A 63 8.98 -2.75 24.20
CA LEU A 63 9.01 -4.18 23.82
C LEU A 63 9.44 -5.10 24.99
N LYS A 64 10.27 -4.58 25.91
CA LYS A 64 10.75 -5.32 27.09
C LYS A 64 9.78 -5.23 28.26
N ASP A 65 9.30 -4.02 28.53
CA ASP A 65 8.55 -3.71 29.74
C ASP A 65 7.03 -3.95 29.58
N GLN A 66 6.52 -3.87 28.34
CA GLN A 66 5.10 -3.98 27.96
C GLN A 66 4.15 -3.15 28.84
N TYR A 67 4.62 -1.97 29.26
CA TYR A 67 3.94 -1.13 30.24
C TYR A 67 2.66 -0.50 29.68
N TYR A 68 2.67 -0.11 28.40
CA TYR A 68 1.55 0.56 27.72
C TYR A 68 0.45 -0.41 27.29
N LYS A 69 0.67 -1.73 27.40
CA LYS A 69 -0.31 -2.78 27.09
C LYS A 69 -0.93 -2.57 25.71
N LEU A 70 -0.07 -2.38 24.72
CA LEU A 70 -0.48 -2.30 23.32
C LEU A 70 -1.26 -3.54 22.90
N GLN A 71 -2.02 -3.42 21.81
CA GLN A 71 -2.67 -4.58 21.21
C GLN A 71 -1.62 -5.55 20.68
N GLU A 72 -1.94 -6.85 20.64
CA GLU A 72 -1.03 -7.91 20.19
C GLU A 72 -0.40 -7.59 18.82
N ASN A 73 -1.21 -7.20 17.84
CA ASN A 73 -0.72 -6.85 16.50
C ASN A 73 0.18 -5.61 16.49
N GLN A 74 -0.02 -4.66 17.43
CA GLN A 74 0.87 -3.50 17.55
C GLN A 74 2.23 -3.92 18.11
N TYR A 75 2.29 -4.87 19.04
CA TYR A 75 3.56 -5.44 19.49
C TYR A 75 4.27 -6.23 18.39
N ILE A 76 3.55 -7.08 17.65
CA ILE A 76 4.10 -7.82 16.51
C ILE A 76 4.66 -6.85 15.46
N PHE A 77 3.93 -5.79 15.14
CA PHE A 77 4.39 -4.77 14.21
C PHE A 77 5.63 -4.03 14.75
N LEU A 78 5.62 -3.62 16.02
CA LEU A 78 6.75 -2.93 16.66
C LEU A 78 8.02 -3.82 16.68
N GLU A 79 7.88 -5.12 16.93
CA GLU A 79 8.97 -6.10 16.84
C GLU A 79 9.55 -6.18 15.42
N CYS A 80 8.70 -6.10 14.39
CA CYS A 80 9.11 -6.07 12.98
C CYS A 80 9.80 -4.77 12.53
N CYS A 81 9.71 -3.68 13.31
CA CYS A 81 10.33 -2.38 12.99
C CYS A 81 11.82 -2.33 13.37
N ASP A 82 12.59 -3.29 12.87
CA ASP A 82 13.99 -3.52 13.22
C ASP A 82 15.01 -2.64 12.49
N GLY A 83 14.55 -1.74 11.63
CA GLY A 83 15.40 -0.91 10.77
C GLY A 83 15.93 -1.64 9.52
N GLU A 84 15.50 -2.87 9.26
CA GLU A 84 15.87 -3.63 8.06
C GLU A 84 14.67 -4.00 7.19
N THR A 85 13.49 -4.17 7.81
CA THR A 85 12.31 -4.69 7.11
C THR A 85 11.39 -3.57 6.63
N ASP A 86 11.09 -3.55 5.32
CA ASP A 86 10.17 -2.59 4.72
C ASP A 86 8.68 -2.90 5.01
N MET A 87 7.83 -1.86 4.94
CA MET A 87 6.39 -1.94 5.20
C MET A 87 5.66 -3.03 4.39
N ALA A 88 6.00 -3.21 3.11
CA ALA A 88 5.37 -4.24 2.27
C ALA A 88 5.75 -5.65 2.75
N THR A 89 7.02 -5.86 3.08
CA THR A 89 7.50 -7.12 3.64
C THR A 89 6.83 -7.40 5.00
N ILE A 90 6.71 -6.41 5.89
CA ILE A 90 6.01 -6.56 7.18
C ILE A 90 4.54 -6.97 6.95
N ALA A 91 3.82 -6.27 6.05
CA ALA A 91 2.43 -6.55 5.74
C ALA A 91 2.25 -7.99 5.22
N MET A 92 3.06 -8.38 4.24
CA MET A 92 2.96 -9.70 3.61
C MET A 92 3.38 -10.84 4.53
N ASN A 93 4.35 -10.63 5.43
CA ASN A 93 4.79 -11.64 6.38
C ASN A 93 3.72 -11.95 7.43
N ASN A 94 2.91 -10.96 7.79
CA ASN A 94 1.87 -11.06 8.81
C ASN A 94 0.45 -11.22 8.24
N ASN A 95 0.31 -11.35 6.91
CA ASN A 95 -0.99 -11.44 6.21
C ASN A 95 -1.90 -10.24 6.54
N TRP A 96 -1.30 -9.05 6.59
CA TRP A 96 -1.94 -7.76 6.78
C TRP A 96 -2.06 -7.00 5.47
N SER A 97 -3.00 -6.07 5.40
CA SER A 97 -3.11 -5.11 4.29
C SER A 97 -2.13 -3.96 4.49
N LEU A 98 -1.88 -3.16 3.44
CA LEU A 98 -1.09 -1.93 3.57
C LEU A 98 -1.77 -0.94 4.52
N THR A 99 -3.11 -0.92 4.55
CA THR A 99 -3.89 -0.11 5.50
C THR A 99 -3.65 -0.51 6.95
N ASP A 100 -3.54 -1.81 7.26
CA ASP A 100 -3.30 -2.30 8.62
C ASP A 100 -1.92 -1.85 9.12
N VAL A 101 -0.87 -2.07 8.32
CA VAL A 101 0.48 -1.62 8.70
C VAL A 101 0.58 -0.10 8.77
N ALA A 102 -0.09 0.64 7.88
CA ALA A 102 -0.15 2.10 7.95
C ALA A 102 -0.82 2.59 9.24
N LYS A 103 -1.87 1.89 9.70
CA LYS A 103 -2.53 2.17 10.97
C LYS A 103 -1.58 1.96 12.15
N PHE A 104 -0.92 0.80 12.23
CA PHE A 104 0.04 0.53 13.31
C PHE A 104 1.19 1.54 13.29
N LEU A 105 1.71 1.88 12.12
CA LEU A 105 2.75 2.89 11.96
C LEU A 105 2.32 4.24 12.55
N VAL A 106 1.16 4.77 12.15
CA VAL A 106 0.70 6.08 12.60
C VAL A 106 0.39 6.09 14.10
N GLU A 107 -0.24 5.03 14.63
CA GLU A 107 -0.53 4.90 16.06
C GLU A 107 0.75 4.88 16.90
N LEU A 108 1.77 4.12 16.46
CA LEU A 108 3.03 3.97 17.20
C LEU A 108 3.95 5.21 17.07
N ILE A 109 3.90 5.94 15.94
CA ILE A 109 4.55 7.25 15.82
C ILE A 109 3.91 8.25 16.79
N ASN A 110 2.58 8.27 16.91
CA ASN A 110 1.87 9.24 17.76
C ASN A 110 2.20 9.08 19.26
N ILE A 111 2.62 7.89 19.68
CA ILE A 111 3.09 7.60 21.05
C ILE A 111 4.61 7.57 21.17
N GLU A 112 5.32 7.99 20.12
CA GLU A 112 6.79 8.14 20.06
C GLU A 112 7.57 6.82 20.17
N PHE A 113 6.98 5.69 19.77
CA PHE A 113 7.66 4.39 19.76
C PHE A 113 8.39 4.11 18.45
N LEU A 114 7.99 4.79 17.38
CA LEU A 114 8.65 4.76 16.08
C LEU A 114 9.08 6.16 15.66
N GLU A 115 10.17 6.23 14.91
CA GLU A 115 10.63 7.46 14.26
C GLU A 115 9.64 7.87 13.15
N ARG A 116 9.47 9.19 12.99
CA ARG A 116 8.63 9.75 11.93
C ARG A 116 9.38 9.63 10.59
N PRO A 117 8.71 9.20 9.49
CA PRO A 117 9.30 9.23 8.17
C PRO A 117 9.83 10.63 7.81
N GLY A 118 11.00 10.71 7.18
CA GLY A 118 11.56 11.98 6.72
C GLY A 118 10.73 12.66 5.62
N SER A 119 9.95 11.88 4.85
CA SER A 119 9.01 12.39 3.84
C SER A 119 7.63 12.62 4.47
N ASP A 120 7.19 13.89 4.47
CA ASP A 120 5.83 14.24 4.90
C ASP A 120 4.77 13.60 3.99
N LEU A 121 5.08 13.37 2.71
CA LEU A 121 4.17 12.70 1.78
C LEU A 121 3.89 11.27 2.25
N MET A 122 4.90 10.52 2.67
CA MET A 122 4.73 9.16 3.21
C MET A 122 3.84 9.15 4.44
N TYR A 123 4.10 10.03 5.41
CA TYR A 123 3.31 10.10 6.64
C TYR A 123 1.86 10.52 6.36
N ASN A 124 1.64 11.46 5.44
CA ASN A 124 0.32 11.89 5.02
C ASN A 124 -0.43 10.79 4.26
N LEU A 125 0.24 10.03 3.41
CA LEU A 125 -0.33 8.86 2.74
C LEU A 125 -0.73 7.81 3.78
N ALA A 126 0.16 7.41 4.69
CA ALA A 126 -0.16 6.45 5.75
C ALA A 126 -1.37 6.90 6.59
N SER A 127 -1.41 8.18 6.94
CA SER A 127 -2.53 8.79 7.68
C SER A 127 -3.84 8.81 6.87
N PHE A 128 -3.76 8.97 5.54
CA PHE A 128 -4.92 8.91 4.66
C PHE A 128 -5.45 7.47 4.51
N LEU A 129 -4.56 6.49 4.33
CA LEU A 129 -4.91 5.08 4.19
C LEU A 129 -5.61 4.55 5.46
N CYS A 130 -5.07 4.86 6.65
CA CYS A 130 -5.66 4.43 7.92
C CYS A 130 -6.94 5.20 8.32
N GLY A 131 -7.28 6.26 7.58
CA GLY A 131 -8.51 7.04 7.79
C GLY A 131 -8.38 8.21 8.76
N ASN A 132 -7.17 8.49 9.27
CA ASN A 132 -6.91 9.67 10.10
C ASN A 132 -7.00 10.99 9.32
N LEU A 133 -6.74 10.96 8.00
CA LEU A 133 -6.98 12.09 7.11
C LEU A 133 -8.16 11.83 6.18
N ARG A 134 -9.01 12.86 6.01
CA ARG A 134 -10.05 12.87 4.97
C ARG A 134 -9.44 13.25 3.62
N LEU A 135 -10.13 12.90 2.52
CA LEU A 135 -9.64 13.16 1.15
C LEU A 135 -9.28 14.64 0.92
N GLY A 136 -10.12 15.58 1.38
CA GLY A 136 -9.83 17.01 1.27
C GLY A 136 -8.55 17.41 2.00
N GLU A 137 -8.39 16.97 3.27
CA GLU A 137 -7.20 17.25 4.06
C GLU A 137 -5.94 16.65 3.43
N TYR A 138 -6.03 15.41 2.94
CA TYR A 138 -4.95 14.75 2.22
C TYR A 138 -4.55 15.56 0.97
N CYS A 139 -5.51 15.96 0.13
CA CYS A 139 -5.24 16.76 -1.07
C CYS A 139 -4.55 18.10 -0.75
N LYS A 140 -4.87 18.74 0.38
CA LYS A 140 -4.18 19.97 0.82
C LYS A 140 -2.78 19.70 1.36
N ARG A 141 -2.55 18.55 1.99
CA ARG A 141 -1.21 18.21 2.52
C ARG A 141 -0.21 17.78 1.45
N ILE A 142 -0.70 17.42 0.26
CA ILE A 142 0.13 17.15 -0.92
C ILE A 142 0.13 18.32 -1.92
N ASP A 143 -0.28 19.52 -1.47
CA ASP A 143 -0.37 20.76 -2.25
C ASP A 143 -1.22 20.67 -3.55
N LYS A 144 -2.15 19.71 -3.63
CA LYS A 144 -3.09 19.57 -4.76
C LYS A 144 -4.18 20.64 -4.75
N ILE A 145 -4.64 21.03 -3.56
CA ILE A 145 -5.68 22.04 -3.36
C ILE A 145 -5.26 23.03 -2.27
N GLY A 146 -5.67 24.29 -2.44
CA GLY A 146 -5.42 25.34 -1.46
C GLY A 146 -6.33 25.27 -0.22
N ILE A 147 -5.94 25.98 0.84
CA ILE A 147 -6.74 26.10 2.08
C ILE A 147 -8.10 26.74 1.78
N ASP A 148 -8.12 27.75 0.90
CA ASP A 148 -9.35 28.46 0.55
C ASP A 148 -10.37 27.53 -0.13
N ALA A 149 -9.90 26.64 -1.01
CA ALA A 149 -10.73 25.64 -1.68
C ALA A 149 -11.39 24.67 -0.68
N ILE A 150 -10.66 24.25 0.36
CA ILE A 150 -11.21 23.41 1.43
C ILE A 150 -12.25 24.18 2.24
N ALA A 151 -11.94 25.41 2.63
CA ALA A 151 -12.86 26.24 3.42
C ALA A 151 -14.17 26.48 2.66
N GLU A 152 -14.08 26.76 1.36
CA GLU A 152 -15.23 26.94 0.49
C GLU A 152 -16.05 25.65 0.35
N ALA A 153 -15.39 24.51 0.13
CA ALA A 153 -16.04 23.20 0.05
C ALA A 153 -16.76 22.82 1.36
N LEU A 154 -16.16 23.08 2.52
CA LEU A 154 -16.78 22.85 3.83
C LEU A 154 -18.00 23.75 4.06
N ASN A 155 -17.90 25.02 3.67
CA ASN A 155 -19.03 25.95 3.73
C ASN A 155 -20.18 25.50 2.82
N HIS A 156 -19.87 25.03 1.61
CA HIS A 156 -20.85 24.48 0.69
C HIS A 156 -21.50 23.20 1.25
N GLN A 157 -20.71 22.28 1.83
CA GLN A 157 -21.21 21.08 2.49
C GLN A 157 -22.18 21.41 3.62
N ASN A 158 -21.85 22.38 4.47
CA ASN A 158 -22.70 22.81 5.58
C ASN A 158 -24.03 23.42 5.09
N LYS A 159 -24.02 24.15 3.97
CA LYS A 159 -25.24 24.67 3.35
C LYS A 159 -26.13 23.53 2.83
N LEU A 160 -25.55 22.56 2.10
CA LEU A 160 -26.29 21.40 1.59
C LEU A 160 -26.88 20.55 2.73
N LYS A 161 -26.11 20.33 3.80
CA LYS A 161 -26.60 19.61 5.00
C LYS A 161 -27.82 20.30 5.63
N LYS A 162 -27.84 21.63 5.70
CA LYS A 162 -29.00 22.40 6.17
C LYS A 162 -30.22 22.28 5.25
N MET A 163 -30.01 21.96 3.97
CA MET A 163 -31.07 21.73 2.98
C MET A 163 -31.48 20.24 2.89
N GLY A 164 -30.99 19.38 3.78
CA GLY A 164 -31.30 17.95 3.81
C GLY A 164 -30.56 17.11 2.77
N GLN A 165 -29.57 17.69 2.07
CA GLN A 165 -28.73 16.97 1.11
C GLN A 165 -27.36 16.68 1.73
N GLU A 166 -27.06 15.40 1.95
CA GLU A 166 -25.74 14.98 2.42
C GLU A 166 -24.88 14.53 1.23
N LYS A 167 -23.83 15.30 0.94
CA LYS A 167 -22.78 14.95 -0.03
C LYS A 167 -21.43 14.84 0.66
N GLY A 168 -20.62 13.89 0.19
CA GLY A 168 -19.23 13.74 0.63
C GLY A 168 -18.38 14.93 0.21
N ILE A 169 -17.34 15.24 0.98
CA ILE A 169 -16.44 16.36 0.66
C ILE A 169 -15.73 16.15 -0.69
N ALA A 170 -15.45 14.90 -1.05
CA ALA A 170 -14.84 14.54 -2.32
C ALA A 170 -15.73 14.92 -3.51
N ASP A 171 -17.03 14.64 -3.43
CA ASP A 171 -17.99 15.01 -4.49
C ASP A 171 -18.17 16.51 -4.58
N ILE A 172 -18.14 17.21 -3.44
CA ILE A 172 -18.24 18.68 -3.41
C ILE A 172 -17.00 19.32 -4.04
N LEU A 173 -15.80 18.78 -3.81
CA LEU A 173 -14.58 19.25 -4.46
C LEU A 173 -14.64 19.08 -5.99
N VAL A 174 -15.30 18.02 -6.46
CA VAL A 174 -15.55 17.81 -7.90
C VAL A 174 -16.61 18.77 -8.43
N ASP A 175 -17.73 18.93 -7.73
CA ASP A 175 -18.80 19.87 -8.10
C ASP A 175 -18.27 21.32 -8.20
N MET A 176 -17.31 21.67 -7.35
CA MET A 176 -16.67 22.99 -7.32
C MET A 176 -15.44 23.11 -8.25
N ASN A 177 -15.15 22.07 -9.04
CA ASN A 177 -14.06 22.03 -10.02
C ASN A 177 -12.65 22.20 -9.40
N PHE A 178 -12.49 21.86 -8.11
CA PHE A 178 -11.19 21.83 -7.42
C PHE A 178 -10.45 20.50 -7.63
N LEU A 179 -11.20 19.43 -7.94
CA LEU A 179 -10.68 18.13 -8.34
C LEU A 179 -11.48 17.65 -9.54
N SER A 180 -10.85 16.96 -10.48
CA SER A 180 -11.61 16.22 -11.49
C SER A 180 -12.23 14.96 -10.89
N ALA A 181 -13.34 14.50 -11.47
CA ALA A 181 -13.97 13.23 -11.08
C ALA A 181 -12.97 12.07 -11.12
N LYS A 182 -12.12 12.04 -12.15
CA LYS A 182 -11.10 11.01 -12.34
C LYS A 182 -10.06 11.00 -11.23
N GLU A 183 -9.54 12.15 -10.83
CA GLU A 183 -8.53 12.24 -9.76
C GLU A 183 -9.08 11.81 -8.40
N ARG A 184 -10.35 12.13 -8.10
CA ARG A 184 -11.02 11.61 -6.92
C ARG A 184 -11.03 10.08 -6.97
N ASP A 185 -11.47 9.53 -8.09
CA ASP A 185 -11.65 8.08 -8.24
C ASP A 185 -10.30 7.34 -8.14
N GLU A 186 -9.22 7.90 -8.70
CA GLU A 186 -7.85 7.38 -8.55
C GLU A 186 -7.38 7.38 -7.07
N ILE A 187 -7.59 8.48 -6.34
CA ILE A 187 -7.20 8.59 -4.92
C ILE A 187 -8.00 7.61 -4.05
N LEU A 188 -9.30 7.47 -4.32
CA LEU A 188 -10.16 6.52 -3.61
C LEU A 188 -9.78 5.08 -3.96
N MET A 189 -9.49 4.77 -5.22
CA MET A 189 -9.03 3.46 -5.65
C MET A 189 -7.77 3.03 -4.89
N VAL A 190 -6.78 3.91 -4.74
CA VAL A 190 -5.56 3.58 -3.97
C VAL A 190 -5.89 3.23 -2.52
N LYS A 191 -6.82 3.96 -1.89
CA LYS A 191 -7.25 3.70 -0.52
C LYS A 191 -8.05 2.40 -0.38
N GLU A 192 -8.88 2.09 -1.36
CA GLU A 192 -9.67 0.86 -1.38
C GLU A 192 -8.79 -0.36 -1.64
N ASP A 193 -7.85 -0.26 -2.59
CA ASP A 193 -6.94 -1.35 -2.94
C ASP A 193 -5.91 -1.62 -1.83
N SER A 194 -5.44 -0.58 -1.14
CA SER A 194 -4.51 -0.74 0.00
C SER A 194 -5.10 -1.53 1.17
N ALA A 195 -6.43 -1.63 1.26
CA ALA A 195 -7.13 -2.42 2.28
C ALA A 195 -7.21 -3.92 1.90
N ARG A 196 -6.85 -4.28 0.66
CA ARG A 196 -6.82 -5.68 0.23
C ARG A 196 -5.54 -6.35 0.73
N VAL A 197 -5.69 -7.54 1.30
CA VAL A 197 -4.55 -8.36 1.72
C VAL A 197 -3.98 -9.08 0.52
N PHE A 198 -2.67 -8.97 0.30
CA PHE A 198 -2.00 -9.75 -0.73
C PHE A 198 -1.96 -11.23 -0.30
N ARG A 199 -2.60 -12.08 -1.10
CA ARG A 199 -2.52 -13.54 -0.96
C ARG A 199 -2.06 -14.12 -2.28
N VAL A 200 -0.95 -14.86 -2.24
CA VAL A 200 -0.54 -15.67 -3.39
C VAL A 200 -1.59 -16.77 -3.54
N ALA A 201 -2.33 -16.77 -4.66
CA ALA A 201 -3.22 -17.86 -5.04
C ALA A 201 -2.38 -19.15 -5.25
N GLY A 202 -2.09 -19.83 -4.15
CA GLY A 202 -1.18 -20.96 -4.05
C GLY A 202 -1.44 -21.86 -2.84
N GLU A 203 -2.43 -21.52 -2.01
CA GLU A 203 -3.20 -22.55 -1.29
C GLU A 203 -4.29 -23.17 -2.19
N ALA A 204 -4.48 -22.63 -3.40
CA ALA A 204 -5.19 -23.30 -4.49
C ALA A 204 -4.20 -24.13 -5.34
N ASP A 205 -4.20 -25.43 -5.02
CA ASP A 205 -3.78 -26.58 -5.82
C ASP A 205 -2.28 -26.85 -6.05
N ALA A 206 -1.71 -27.63 -5.13
CA ALA A 206 -0.58 -28.53 -5.38
C ALA A 206 -0.72 -29.36 -6.69
N LYS A 207 -1.96 -29.59 -7.16
CA LYS A 207 -2.30 -30.17 -8.47
C LYS A 207 -1.85 -29.31 -9.65
N MET A 208 -2.04 -27.98 -9.59
CA MET A 208 -1.67 -27.07 -10.68
C MET A 208 -0.14 -26.96 -10.81
N LEU A 209 0.58 -26.95 -9.68
CA LEU A 209 2.04 -26.96 -9.67
C LEU A 209 2.62 -28.30 -10.17
N ALA A 210 1.97 -29.42 -9.85
CA ALA A 210 2.33 -30.74 -10.39
C ALA A 210 2.05 -30.82 -11.91
N ALA A 211 0.93 -30.27 -12.38
CA ALA A 211 0.59 -30.21 -13.81
C ALA A 211 1.59 -29.34 -14.60
N LEU A 212 1.98 -28.18 -14.06
CA LEU A 212 3.01 -27.31 -14.66
C LEU A 212 4.40 -27.98 -14.70
N LYS A 213 4.77 -28.75 -13.66
CA LYS A 213 6.01 -29.53 -13.67
C LYS A 213 6.00 -30.64 -14.72
N ALA A 214 4.89 -31.37 -14.85
CA ALA A 214 4.72 -32.43 -15.85
C ALA A 214 4.73 -31.86 -17.29
N GLN A 215 4.04 -30.75 -17.53
CA GLN A 215 3.99 -30.10 -18.83
C GLN A 215 5.37 -29.59 -19.28
N ASN A 216 6.15 -29.01 -18.35
CA ASN A 216 7.51 -28.55 -18.62
C ASN A 216 8.52 -29.69 -18.86
N ALA A 217 8.32 -30.85 -18.21
CA ALA A 217 9.13 -32.05 -18.47
C ALA A 217 8.89 -32.60 -19.89
N ALA A 218 7.62 -32.70 -20.30
CA ALA A 218 7.23 -33.13 -21.64
C ALA A 218 7.76 -32.18 -22.74
N LEU A 219 7.68 -30.86 -22.51
CA LEU A 219 8.18 -29.87 -23.45
C LEU A 219 9.70 -29.97 -23.65
N LYS A 220 10.46 -30.19 -22.57
CA LYS A 220 11.92 -30.40 -22.64
C LYS A 220 12.30 -31.67 -23.41
N GLU A 221 11.49 -32.72 -23.30
CA GLU A 221 11.71 -33.97 -24.02
C GLU A 221 11.39 -33.84 -25.51
N GLN A 222 10.34 -33.10 -25.86
CA GLN A 222 10.03 -32.75 -27.25
C GLN A 222 11.13 -31.88 -27.87
N LEU A 223 11.63 -30.86 -27.15
CA LEU A 223 12.72 -30.00 -27.62
C LEU A 223 14.05 -30.75 -27.82
N LYS A 224 14.28 -31.87 -27.11
CA LYS A 224 15.42 -32.76 -27.37
C LYS A 224 15.28 -33.54 -28.69
N LYS A 225 14.05 -33.84 -29.12
CA LYS A 225 13.79 -34.53 -30.41
C LYS A 225 14.00 -33.62 -31.62
N TYR A 226 13.77 -32.31 -31.47
CA TYR A 226 14.04 -31.30 -32.51
C TYR A 226 15.50 -30.81 -32.57
N LYS A 227 16.38 -31.30 -31.69
CA LYS A 227 17.83 -31.02 -31.69
C LYS A 227 18.68 -32.19 -32.24
N ARG A 228 18.05 -33.16 -32.91
CA ARG A 228 18.70 -34.14 -33.79
C ARG A 228 18.32 -33.82 -35.23
#